data_AF-A0A9P5XYY5-F1
#
_entry.id   AF-A0A9P5XYY5-F1
#
_cell.length_a   1.000
_cell.length_b   1.000
_cell.length_c   1.000
_cell.angle_alpha   90.00
_cell.angle_beta   90.00
_cell.angle_gamma   90.00
#
_symmetry.space_group_name_H-M   'P 1'
#
loop_
_entity.id
_entity.type
_entity.pdbx_description
1 polymer ?
#
loop_
_entity_poly.entity_id
_entity_poly.type
_entity_poly.pdbx_seq_one_letter_code
_entity_poly.pdbx_strand_id
1 'polypeptide(L)'
;MSFKFVLEWSTPMLVPAAVVGLVTIVFGLIIWSTAPENIPDLPGPRGWPIVGSLFQRGSDSADTYHRWSKIYGPVFRVRLGYKWVVVINSADAADELLASSAYAAVFQSRPVPYSMRKLWDQTSHKTITIGSSPYDDLLKGKRRLSIASVSPAASKSYENIIHRSTQNFVRDLNNAMKRGGPIDPSPIFFKNSACLAIGIFFGTSIDEASHLFDDIPYPMKRMAQIRDINGKAKDYLPFLRIFPSGEIFRQAVAVAQYRNDKFTGLLDKCRQRFAAGTAEPCAAVTIMKDHKTELTDEALTSVSNSMVSSGLESHMPNLLLWSLGLLASNKSIQEKCYQAVVRRAALHDSVDFEKDRDDYLMAFVKEAGRYFTTLRLSVARETIGKDCVWQGHYIPKGTTVWCNSHAINRDESRFQLPESFIPERYMNGPEAERSMPHYSFGIGRRMCPATILVHKENYAIFQTILTHYSVELFDGEREFDPVRGCADSRQFSQGPKPYRIKLEVRDSKKLETFLKTTF
;
A
#
# COMPACT_ATOMS: atom_id res chain seq x y z
N MET A 1 -38.41 7.16 74.76
CA MET A 1 -37.57 7.94 73.83
C MET A 1 -36.33 7.11 73.49
N SER A 2 -36.35 6.37 72.38
CA SER A 2 -35.15 5.91 71.65
C SER A 2 -35.62 5.24 70.36
N PHE A 3 -35.65 5.99 69.25
CA PHE A 3 -35.92 5.44 67.92
C PHE A 3 -34.63 4.82 67.40
N LYS A 4 -34.49 3.50 67.49
CA LYS A 4 -33.46 2.76 66.73
C LYS A 4 -34.00 2.50 65.33
N PHE A 5 -33.66 3.37 64.38
CA PHE A 5 -33.76 3.05 62.95
C PHE A 5 -32.64 2.05 62.62
N VAL A 6 -32.91 0.75 62.78
CA VAL A 6 -32.07 -0.29 62.19
C VAL A 6 -32.51 -0.38 60.73
N LEU A 7 -31.72 0.19 59.81
CA LEU A 7 -31.85 -0.11 58.39
C LEU A 7 -31.47 -1.59 58.20
N GLU A 8 -32.46 -2.48 58.26
CA GLU A 8 -32.33 -3.82 57.70
C GLU A 8 -32.31 -3.69 56.18
N TRP A 9 -31.12 -3.52 55.61
CA TRP A 9 -30.91 -3.75 54.18
C TRP A 9 -31.19 -5.24 53.95
N SER A 10 -32.39 -5.54 53.46
CA SER A 10 -32.72 -6.89 53.03
C SER A 10 -31.65 -7.34 52.03
N THR A 11 -31.05 -8.51 52.26
CA THR A 11 -30.09 -9.17 51.36
C THR A 11 -30.44 -9.09 49.87
N PRO A 12 -31.71 -9.07 49.40
CA PRO A 12 -32.04 -8.83 47.99
C PRO A 12 -31.67 -7.45 47.42
N MET A 13 -31.43 -6.40 48.22
CA MET A 13 -31.03 -5.07 47.70
C MET A 13 -29.51 -4.86 47.62
N LEU A 14 -28.72 -5.64 48.37
CA LEU A 14 -27.26 -5.54 48.37
C LEU A 14 -26.63 -6.04 47.07
N VAL A 15 -27.20 -7.09 46.47
CA VAL A 15 -26.69 -7.66 45.20
C VAL A 15 -26.88 -6.69 44.03
N PRO A 16 -28.07 -6.09 43.78
CA PRO A 16 -28.24 -5.08 42.74
C PRO A 16 -27.36 -3.84 42.95
N ALA A 17 -27.23 -3.36 44.19
CA ALA A 17 -26.38 -2.21 44.51
C ALA A 17 -24.89 -2.50 44.26
N ALA A 18 -24.41 -3.69 44.64
CA ALA A 18 -23.04 -4.13 44.35
C ALA A 18 -22.79 -4.29 42.84
N VAL A 19 -23.76 -4.82 42.09
CA VAL A 19 -23.67 -4.92 40.62
C VAL A 19 -23.64 -3.53 39.98
N VAL A 20 -24.50 -2.60 40.38
CA VAL A 20 -24.49 -1.21 39.89
C VAL A 20 -23.17 -0.51 40.23
N GLY A 21 -22.66 -0.70 41.46
CA GLY A 21 -21.37 -0.18 41.88
C GLY A 21 -20.23 -0.73 41.03
N LEU A 22 -20.19 -2.04 40.81
CA LEU A 22 -19.18 -2.70 39.97
C LEU A 22 -19.28 -2.23 38.51
N VAL A 23 -20.49 -2.15 37.93
CA VAL A 23 -20.69 -1.64 36.57
C VAL A 23 -20.22 -0.20 36.45
N THR A 24 -20.52 0.65 37.44
CA THR A 24 -20.10 2.05 37.44
C THR A 24 -18.59 2.18 37.54
N ILE A 25 -17.94 1.40 38.41
CA ILE A 25 -16.47 1.37 38.54
C ILE A 25 -15.84 0.87 37.25
N VAL A 26 -16.31 -0.25 36.69
CA VAL A 26 -15.81 -0.79 35.43
C VAL A 26 -16.00 0.21 34.29
N PHE A 27 -17.17 0.86 34.21
CA PHE A 27 -17.46 1.88 33.21
C PHE A 27 -16.57 3.13 33.38
N GLY A 28 -16.36 3.59 34.63
CA GLY A 28 -15.46 4.68 34.96
C GLY A 28 -14.00 4.37 34.60
N LEU A 29 -13.53 3.16 34.90
CA LEU A 29 -12.19 2.68 34.52
C LEU A 29 -12.05 2.52 33.00
N ILE A 30 -13.10 2.09 32.30
CA ILE A 30 -13.10 2.04 30.83
C ILE A 30 -13.01 3.46 30.27
N ILE A 31 -13.81 4.41 30.75
CA ILE A 31 -13.76 5.80 30.30
C ILE A 31 -12.38 6.39 30.58
N TRP A 32 -11.84 6.21 31.77
CA TRP A 32 -10.53 6.74 32.14
C TRP A 32 -9.41 6.13 31.27
N SER A 33 -9.39 4.80 31.10
CA SER A 33 -8.41 4.12 30.25
C SER A 33 -8.60 4.37 28.75
N THR A 34 -9.73 4.94 28.34
CA THR A 34 -10.03 5.32 26.94
C THR A 34 -10.12 6.82 26.72
N ALA A 35 -9.79 7.61 27.75
CA ALA A 35 -9.78 9.06 27.64
C ALA A 35 -8.71 9.47 26.63
N PRO A 36 -9.04 10.31 25.65
CA PRO A 36 -8.09 10.69 24.63
C PRO A 36 -7.09 11.72 25.17
N GLU A 37 -5.81 11.46 24.93
CA GLU A 37 -4.74 12.42 25.16
C GLU A 37 -4.55 13.34 23.94
N ASN A 38 -3.87 14.49 24.13
CA ASN A 38 -3.35 15.33 23.04
C ASN A 38 -4.39 15.68 21.97
N ILE A 39 -5.37 16.51 22.34
CA ILE A 39 -6.51 16.89 21.50
C ILE A 39 -6.08 17.95 20.47
N PRO A 40 -6.10 17.66 19.15
CA PRO A 40 -5.87 18.67 18.13
C PRO A 40 -7.05 19.64 18.09
N ASP A 41 -6.85 20.94 18.00
CA ASP A 41 -7.92 21.92 17.87
C ASP A 41 -8.30 22.10 16.40
N LEU A 42 -8.94 21.08 15.82
CA LEU A 42 -9.43 21.06 14.44
C LEU A 42 -10.94 20.77 14.42
N PRO A 43 -11.68 21.18 13.38
CA PRO A 43 -13.06 20.73 13.18
C PRO A 43 -13.12 19.21 13.02
N GLY A 44 -14.28 18.61 13.25
CA GLY A 44 -14.45 17.17 13.10
C GLY A 44 -15.77 16.64 13.66
N PRO A 45 -16.15 15.39 13.30
CA PRO A 45 -17.39 14.79 13.75
C PRO A 45 -17.41 14.54 15.26
N ARG A 46 -18.60 14.65 15.85
CA ARG A 46 -18.86 14.21 17.22
C ARG A 46 -18.93 12.68 17.27
N GLY A 47 -17.93 12.07 17.90
CA GLY A 47 -17.86 10.62 18.12
C GLY A 47 -18.68 10.15 19.32
N TRP A 48 -19.06 8.88 19.33
CA TRP A 48 -19.81 8.25 20.42
C TRP A 48 -18.95 8.11 21.69
N PRO A 49 -19.52 8.07 22.90
CA PRO A 49 -18.76 7.83 24.13
C PRO A 49 -17.85 6.59 23.99
N ILE A 50 -16.63 6.66 24.55
CA ILE A 50 -15.60 5.60 24.51
C ILE A 50 -15.04 5.32 23.10
N VAL A 51 -15.87 4.91 22.14
CA VAL A 51 -15.42 4.42 20.81
C VAL A 51 -15.14 5.53 19.79
N GLY A 52 -15.64 6.75 20.02
CA GLY A 52 -15.51 7.85 19.07
C GLY A 52 -16.24 7.56 17.76
N SER A 53 -15.58 7.83 16.64
CA SER A 53 -16.09 7.63 15.29
C SER A 53 -15.72 6.28 14.67
N LEU A 54 -15.29 5.30 15.50
CA LEU A 54 -14.89 3.96 15.03
C LEU A 54 -15.96 3.27 14.18
N PHE A 55 -17.24 3.43 14.53
CA PHE A 55 -18.36 2.87 13.78
C PHE A 55 -18.89 3.83 12.71
N GLN A 56 -18.81 5.15 12.96
CA GLN A 56 -19.29 6.18 12.04
C GLN A 56 -18.51 6.23 10.71
N ARG A 57 -17.22 5.83 10.72
CA ARG A 57 -16.37 5.80 9.53
C ARG A 57 -16.69 4.67 8.54
N GLY A 58 -17.55 3.71 8.91
CA GLY A 58 -17.96 2.61 8.03
C GLY A 58 -16.85 1.63 7.63
N SER A 59 -17.11 0.85 6.58
CA SER A 59 -16.15 -0.10 6.01
C SER A 59 -15.10 0.55 5.11
N ASP A 60 -15.49 1.61 4.39
CA ASP A 60 -14.60 2.44 3.57
C ASP A 60 -14.33 3.76 4.29
N SER A 61 -13.31 3.77 5.14
CA SER A 61 -12.94 4.98 5.87
C SER A 61 -12.42 6.07 4.93
N ALA A 62 -11.78 5.71 3.81
CA ALA A 62 -11.20 6.69 2.90
C ALA A 62 -12.28 7.51 2.18
N ASP A 63 -13.30 6.84 1.65
CA ASP A 63 -14.48 7.49 1.07
C ASP A 63 -15.24 8.30 2.14
N THR A 64 -15.44 7.72 3.32
CA THR A 64 -16.14 8.43 4.41
C THR A 64 -15.43 9.71 4.82
N TYR A 65 -14.09 9.68 4.93
CA TYR A 65 -13.32 10.88 5.22
C TYR A 65 -13.32 11.88 4.06
N HIS A 66 -13.37 11.40 2.80
CA HIS A 66 -13.56 12.28 1.66
C HIS A 66 -14.89 13.03 1.76
N ARG A 67 -16.00 12.34 2.04
CA ARG A 67 -17.32 12.97 2.26
C ARG A 67 -17.32 13.93 3.44
N TRP A 68 -16.68 13.56 4.56
CA TRP A 68 -16.54 14.44 5.71
C TRP A 68 -15.69 15.67 5.46
N SER A 69 -14.72 15.62 4.54
CA SER A 69 -13.92 16.79 4.16
C SER A 69 -14.78 17.91 3.54
N LYS A 70 -15.91 17.56 2.91
CA LYS A 70 -16.87 18.54 2.38
C LYS A 70 -17.68 19.25 3.48
N ILE A 71 -17.68 18.71 4.71
CA ILE A 71 -18.41 19.25 5.87
C ILE A 71 -17.45 19.96 6.83
N TYR A 72 -16.33 19.32 7.16
CA TYR A 72 -15.38 19.81 8.18
C TYR A 72 -14.16 20.51 7.58
N GLY A 73 -14.04 20.55 6.25
CA GLY A 73 -12.91 21.17 5.56
C GLY A 73 -11.80 20.19 5.16
N PRO A 74 -10.76 20.70 4.47
CA PRO A 74 -9.71 19.88 3.85
C PRO A 74 -8.86 19.09 4.86
N VAL A 75 -8.76 19.60 6.09
CA VAL A 75 -8.05 18.96 7.20
C VAL A 75 -8.96 18.99 8.43
N PHE A 76 -9.21 17.83 9.03
CA PHE A 76 -10.08 17.71 10.20
C PHE A 76 -9.60 16.61 11.15
N ARG A 77 -10.10 16.59 12.38
CA ARG A 77 -9.80 15.55 13.38
C ARG A 77 -10.93 14.51 13.48
N VAL A 78 -10.58 13.27 13.78
CA VAL A 78 -11.51 12.20 14.17
C VAL A 78 -11.01 11.52 15.43
N ARG A 79 -11.93 11.12 16.31
CA ARG A 79 -11.58 10.31 17.49
C ARG A 79 -11.82 8.84 17.21
N LEU A 80 -10.82 8.00 17.39
CA LEU A 80 -10.93 6.55 17.27
C LEU A 80 -10.54 5.90 18.59
N GLY A 81 -11.54 5.50 19.38
CA GLY A 81 -11.33 5.07 20.75
C GLY A 81 -10.61 6.14 21.58
N TYR A 82 -9.45 5.81 22.13
CA TYR A 82 -8.63 6.73 22.93
C TYR A 82 -7.68 7.63 22.11
N LYS A 83 -7.68 7.54 20.77
CA LYS A 83 -6.75 8.32 19.93
C LYS A 83 -7.45 9.36 19.09
N TRP A 84 -6.87 10.55 19.01
CA TRP A 84 -7.17 11.54 17.98
C TRP A 84 -6.32 11.30 16.74
N VAL A 85 -6.96 11.42 15.58
CA VAL A 85 -6.32 11.31 14.27
C VAL A 85 -6.68 12.54 13.45
N VAL A 86 -5.68 13.18 12.85
CA VAL A 86 -5.88 14.23 11.85
C VAL A 86 -5.93 13.61 10.47
N VAL A 87 -6.89 14.03 9.63
CA VAL A 87 -7.06 13.52 8.27
C VAL A 87 -6.90 14.67 7.28
N ILE A 88 -5.98 14.51 6.34
CA ILE A 88 -5.68 15.47 5.26
C ILE A 88 -6.31 14.94 3.96
N ASN A 89 -7.14 15.76 3.31
CA ASN A 89 -7.98 15.32 2.17
C ASN A 89 -7.83 16.15 0.88
N SER A 90 -7.12 17.28 0.91
CA SER A 90 -6.86 18.12 -0.27
C SER A 90 -5.40 18.13 -0.67
N ALA A 91 -5.14 18.42 -1.95
CA ALA A 91 -3.79 18.51 -2.50
C ALA A 91 -2.97 19.62 -1.82
N ASP A 92 -3.53 20.83 -1.70
CA ASP A 92 -2.83 21.99 -1.13
C ASP A 92 -2.38 21.75 0.31
N ALA A 93 -3.29 21.27 1.17
CA ALA A 93 -2.95 20.92 2.54
C ALA A 93 -1.93 19.78 2.64
N ALA A 94 -1.95 18.81 1.72
CA ALA A 94 -0.95 17.74 1.69
C ALA A 94 0.43 18.28 1.27
N ASP A 95 0.49 19.13 0.25
CA ASP A 95 1.70 19.80 -0.21
C ASP A 95 2.28 20.69 0.91
N GLU A 96 1.44 21.47 1.58
CA GLU A 96 1.83 22.33 2.69
C GLU A 96 2.31 21.53 3.91
N LEU A 97 1.49 20.64 4.48
CA LEU A 97 1.82 19.96 5.74
C LEU A 97 2.91 18.89 5.58
N LEU A 98 2.95 18.20 4.43
CA LEU A 98 3.75 16.99 4.28
C LEU A 98 5.00 17.18 3.42
N ALA A 99 5.05 18.20 2.55
CA ALA A 99 6.19 18.46 1.67
C ALA A 99 6.90 19.79 1.94
N SER A 100 6.21 20.83 2.42
CA SER A 100 6.85 22.13 2.66
C SER A 100 7.98 22.05 3.69
N SER A 101 8.96 22.94 3.55
CA SER A 101 10.05 23.10 4.51
C SER A 101 9.57 23.48 5.91
N ALA A 102 8.43 24.19 6.00
CA ALA A 102 7.84 24.63 7.26
C ALA A 102 7.34 23.46 8.13
N TYR A 103 6.70 22.46 7.52
CA TYR A 103 5.96 21.44 8.26
C TYR A 103 6.49 20.00 8.07
N ALA A 104 7.14 19.67 6.94
CA ALA A 104 7.42 18.28 6.59
C ALA A 104 8.25 17.51 7.64
N ALA A 105 9.10 18.19 8.41
CA ALA A 105 9.89 17.58 9.47
C ALA A 105 9.05 17.15 10.69
N VAL A 106 7.88 17.78 10.91
CA VAL A 106 6.96 17.40 11.98
C VAL A 106 6.22 16.11 11.59
N PHE A 107 5.78 15.96 10.35
CA PHE A 107 4.92 14.86 9.90
C PHE A 107 5.69 13.67 9.28
N GLN A 108 6.88 13.33 9.81
CA GLN A 108 7.73 12.29 9.22
C GLN A 108 7.83 10.98 10.03
N SER A 109 7.33 10.95 11.27
CA SER A 109 7.34 9.72 12.07
C SER A 109 6.16 8.80 11.73
N ARG A 110 6.15 7.61 12.34
CA ARG A 110 5.08 6.61 12.23
C ARG A 110 4.59 6.27 13.64
N PRO A 111 3.26 6.17 13.85
CA PRO A 111 2.75 5.65 15.10
C PRO A 111 3.05 4.14 15.16
N VAL A 112 3.11 3.61 16.38
CA VAL A 112 3.22 2.16 16.62
C VAL A 112 1.95 1.67 17.29
N PRO A 113 0.95 1.18 16.52
CA PRO A 113 -0.25 0.57 17.09
C PRO A 113 0.09 -0.69 17.90
N TYR A 114 -0.82 -1.07 18.81
CA TYR A 114 -0.66 -2.24 19.67
C TYR A 114 -0.42 -3.53 18.88
N SER A 115 -1.23 -3.77 17.84
CA SER A 115 -1.11 -4.94 16.99
C SER A 115 0.23 -4.97 16.25
N MET A 116 0.75 -3.82 15.82
CA MET A 116 2.06 -3.75 15.17
C MET A 116 3.20 -3.98 16.17
N ARG A 117 3.16 -3.36 17.35
CA ARG A 117 4.14 -3.58 18.43
C ARG A 117 4.23 -5.06 18.79
N LYS A 118 3.07 -5.69 19.01
CA LYS A 118 2.97 -7.11 19.36
C LYS A 118 3.53 -8.02 18.27
N LEU A 119 3.29 -7.70 16.99
CA LEU A 119 3.85 -8.45 15.86
C LEU A 119 5.38 -8.34 15.85
N TRP A 120 5.94 -7.15 16.10
CA TRP A 120 7.39 -6.94 16.18
C TRP A 120 8.01 -7.75 17.31
N ASP A 121 7.40 -7.74 18.49
CA ASP A 121 7.91 -8.47 19.66
C ASP A 121 7.93 -10.00 19.47
N GLN A 122 7.06 -10.54 18.61
CA GLN A 122 6.96 -11.98 18.34
C GLN A 122 7.74 -12.45 17.11
N THR A 123 8.31 -11.55 16.32
CA THR A 123 8.97 -11.91 15.06
C THR A 123 10.45 -11.55 15.09
N SER A 124 10.79 -10.27 14.94
CA SER A 124 12.15 -9.71 15.00
C SER A 124 12.10 -8.23 14.55
N HIS A 125 13.13 -7.44 14.87
CA HIS A 125 13.31 -6.11 14.27
C HIS A 125 13.57 -6.19 12.74
N LYS A 126 13.97 -7.36 12.21
CA LYS A 126 14.02 -7.67 10.76
C LYS A 126 12.68 -7.46 10.04
N THR A 127 11.56 -7.67 10.73
CA THR A 127 10.20 -7.52 10.19
C THR A 127 9.79 -6.05 10.04
N ILE A 128 10.55 -5.12 10.63
CA ILE A 128 10.22 -3.69 10.64
C ILE A 128 10.54 -3.09 9.27
N THR A 129 9.54 -2.79 8.46
CA THR A 129 9.74 -2.17 7.13
C THR A 129 9.99 -0.67 7.24
N ILE A 130 10.61 -0.08 6.21
CA ILE A 130 10.87 1.37 6.10
C ILE A 130 9.56 2.15 6.18
N GLY A 131 8.50 1.63 5.55
CA GLY A 131 7.18 2.24 5.53
C GLY A 131 6.53 2.35 6.90
N SER A 132 6.80 1.41 7.81
CA SER A 132 6.14 1.30 9.13
C SER A 132 7.03 1.74 10.31
N SER A 133 8.30 2.05 10.07
CA SER A 133 9.25 2.44 11.13
C SER A 133 8.99 3.87 11.62
N PRO A 134 9.01 4.13 12.94
CA PRO A 134 9.15 5.48 13.51
C PRO A 134 10.41 6.17 13.00
N TYR A 135 10.43 7.51 13.06
CA TYR A 135 11.57 8.29 12.60
C TYR A 135 12.74 8.22 13.58
N ASP A 136 13.84 7.62 13.13
CA ASP A 136 15.13 7.55 13.81
C ASP A 136 16.29 7.53 12.79
N ASP A 137 17.53 7.49 13.27
CA ASP A 137 18.72 7.48 12.40
C ASP A 137 18.86 6.18 11.59
N LEU A 138 18.42 5.05 12.15
CA LEU A 138 18.39 3.76 11.46
C LEU A 138 17.46 3.83 10.24
N LEU A 139 16.27 4.40 10.38
CA LEU A 139 15.33 4.60 9.29
C LEU A 139 15.88 5.56 8.23
N LYS A 140 16.57 6.64 8.63
CA LYS A 140 17.23 7.53 7.67
C LYS A 140 18.22 6.76 6.81
N GLY A 141 19.08 5.95 7.44
CA GLY A 141 20.03 5.08 6.74
C GLY A 141 19.33 4.12 5.78
N LYS A 142 18.39 3.31 6.29
CA LYS A 142 17.61 2.36 5.45
C LYS A 142 16.94 3.04 4.26
N ARG A 143 16.32 4.21 4.47
CA ARG A 143 15.63 4.95 3.42
C ARG A 143 16.57 5.52 2.37
N ARG A 144 17.72 6.07 2.76
CA ARG A 144 18.75 6.56 1.82
C ARG A 144 19.18 5.45 0.87
N LEU A 145 19.44 4.26 1.41
CA LEU A 145 19.90 3.09 0.66
C LEU A 145 18.84 2.57 -0.31
N SER A 146 17.59 2.49 0.15
CA SER A 146 16.47 2.13 -0.73
C SER A 146 16.25 3.13 -1.85
N ILE A 147 16.47 4.43 -1.62
CA ILE A 147 16.40 5.45 -2.68
C ILE A 147 17.50 5.21 -3.71
N ALA A 148 18.74 4.98 -3.28
CA ALA A 148 19.86 4.72 -4.18
C ALA A 148 19.59 3.49 -5.07
N SER A 149 19.05 2.42 -4.47
CA SER A 149 18.75 1.15 -5.17
C SER A 149 17.57 1.21 -6.14
N VAL A 150 16.82 2.31 -6.20
CA VAL A 150 15.71 2.51 -7.15
C VAL A 150 15.85 3.83 -7.92
N SER A 151 17.06 4.41 -7.91
CA SER A 151 17.38 5.56 -8.73
C SER A 151 17.15 5.26 -10.23
N PRO A 152 16.98 6.27 -11.10
CA PRO A 152 16.82 6.04 -12.54
C PRO A 152 17.96 5.20 -13.13
N ALA A 153 19.21 5.45 -12.71
CA ALA A 153 20.38 4.69 -13.16
C ALA A 153 20.33 3.22 -12.68
N ALA A 154 20.02 2.99 -11.40
CA ALA A 154 19.88 1.63 -10.87
C ALA A 154 18.73 0.87 -11.57
N SER A 155 17.58 1.53 -11.74
CA SER A 155 16.39 0.97 -12.41
C SER A 155 16.64 0.63 -13.89
N LYS A 156 17.56 1.32 -14.56
CA LYS A 156 18.01 0.96 -15.91
C LYS A 156 18.77 -0.36 -15.92
N SER A 157 19.60 -0.61 -14.91
CA SER A 157 20.37 -1.86 -14.81
C SER A 157 19.52 -3.12 -14.58
N TYR A 158 18.25 -2.97 -14.20
CA TYR A 158 17.33 -4.09 -13.94
C TYR A 158 16.48 -4.49 -15.15
N GLU A 159 16.71 -3.90 -16.34
CA GLU A 159 15.90 -4.14 -17.54
C GLU A 159 15.80 -5.61 -17.93
N ASN A 160 16.89 -6.37 -17.83
CA ASN A 160 16.87 -7.80 -18.14
C ASN A 160 15.94 -8.58 -17.20
N ILE A 161 15.96 -8.25 -15.90
CA ILE A 161 15.08 -8.85 -14.90
C ILE A 161 13.62 -8.52 -15.19
N ILE A 162 13.32 -7.24 -15.49
CA ILE A 162 11.98 -6.79 -15.87
C ILE A 162 11.52 -7.51 -17.12
N HIS A 163 12.35 -7.58 -18.16
CA HIS A 163 12.03 -8.23 -19.42
C HIS A 163 11.68 -9.71 -19.22
N ARG A 164 12.55 -10.47 -18.54
CA ARG A 164 12.29 -11.87 -18.17
C ARG A 164 10.99 -12.03 -17.39
N SER A 165 10.70 -11.11 -16.48
CA SER A 165 9.46 -11.16 -15.70
C SER A 165 8.22 -10.93 -16.57
N THR A 166 8.23 -9.94 -17.47
CA THR A 166 7.10 -9.72 -18.40
C THR A 166 6.88 -10.91 -19.32
N GLN A 167 7.95 -11.59 -19.74
CA GLN A 167 7.86 -12.83 -20.50
C GLN A 167 7.17 -13.93 -19.68
N ASN A 168 7.44 -14.02 -18.37
CA ASN A 168 6.78 -14.99 -17.51
C ASN A 168 5.28 -14.69 -17.30
N PHE A 169 4.88 -13.41 -17.21
CA PHE A 169 3.46 -13.04 -17.25
C PHE A 169 2.77 -13.58 -18.51
N VAL A 170 3.36 -13.35 -19.69
CA VAL A 170 2.83 -13.86 -20.97
C VAL A 170 2.84 -15.39 -21.02
N ARG A 171 3.88 -16.04 -20.49
CA ARG A 171 3.99 -17.50 -20.42
C ARG A 171 2.87 -18.11 -19.58
N ASP A 172 2.63 -17.57 -18.38
CA ASP A 172 1.57 -18.07 -17.50
C ASP A 172 0.17 -17.80 -18.07
N LEU A 173 -0.04 -16.65 -18.72
CA LEU A 173 -1.28 -16.35 -19.44
C LEU A 173 -1.50 -17.31 -20.62
N ASN A 174 -0.47 -17.58 -21.42
CA ASN A 174 -0.51 -18.54 -22.52
C ASN A 174 -0.81 -19.96 -22.03
N ASN A 175 -0.19 -20.38 -20.93
CA ASN A 175 -0.43 -21.68 -20.30
C ASN A 175 -1.87 -21.79 -19.80
N ALA A 176 -2.41 -20.74 -19.18
CA ALA A 176 -3.80 -20.69 -18.76
C ALA A 176 -4.76 -20.76 -19.95
N MET A 177 -4.48 -20.02 -21.03
CA MET A 177 -5.25 -20.06 -22.27
C MET A 177 -5.27 -21.46 -22.91
N LYS A 178 -4.13 -22.16 -22.94
CA LYS A 178 -4.00 -23.52 -23.50
C LYS A 178 -4.79 -24.59 -22.73
N ARG A 179 -5.05 -24.38 -21.43
CA ARG A 179 -5.92 -25.27 -20.65
C ARG A 179 -7.39 -25.17 -21.07
N GLY A 180 -7.75 -24.13 -21.83
CA GLY A 180 -9.11 -23.86 -22.27
C GLY A 180 -9.96 -23.17 -21.20
N GLY A 181 -11.04 -22.53 -21.65
CA GLY A 181 -11.97 -21.81 -20.78
C GLY A 181 -11.50 -20.41 -20.37
N PRO A 182 -12.31 -19.71 -19.54
CA PRO A 182 -12.00 -18.36 -19.08
C PRO A 182 -10.89 -18.36 -18.03
N ILE A 183 -10.05 -17.33 -18.07
CA ILE A 183 -8.87 -17.20 -17.20
C ILE A 183 -9.21 -16.31 -16.02
N ASP A 184 -8.98 -16.79 -14.78
CA ASP A 184 -8.87 -15.92 -13.62
C ASP A 184 -7.45 -15.31 -13.58
N PRO A 185 -7.28 -14.00 -13.80
CA PRO A 185 -5.96 -13.38 -13.80
C PRO A 185 -5.35 -13.27 -12.39
N SER A 186 -6.14 -13.33 -11.32
CA SER A 186 -5.66 -13.01 -9.97
C SER A 186 -4.46 -13.87 -9.53
N PRO A 187 -4.49 -15.21 -9.58
CA PRO A 187 -3.35 -16.03 -9.16
C PRO A 187 -2.07 -15.75 -9.97
N ILE A 188 -2.22 -15.54 -11.28
CA ILE A 188 -1.11 -15.26 -12.20
C ILE A 188 -0.45 -13.92 -11.83
N PHE A 189 -1.25 -12.89 -11.63
CA PHE A 189 -0.74 -11.55 -11.35
C PHE A 189 -0.13 -11.43 -9.96
N PHE A 190 -0.72 -12.07 -8.95
CA PHE A 190 -0.13 -12.11 -7.60
C PHE A 190 1.21 -12.84 -7.58
N LYS A 191 1.31 -14.02 -8.21
CA LYS A 191 2.56 -14.79 -8.29
C LYS A 191 3.63 -14.01 -9.03
N ASN A 192 3.33 -13.53 -10.24
CA ASN A 192 4.32 -12.87 -11.08
C ASN A 192 4.79 -11.51 -10.56
N SER A 193 3.90 -10.71 -9.96
CA SER A 193 4.29 -9.44 -9.30
C SER A 193 5.27 -9.68 -8.16
N ALA A 194 5.08 -10.77 -7.42
CA ALA A 194 5.95 -11.12 -6.33
C ALA A 194 7.30 -11.66 -6.82
N CYS A 195 7.32 -12.52 -7.83
CA CYS A 195 8.55 -12.97 -8.48
C CYS A 195 9.35 -11.80 -9.06
N LEU A 196 8.70 -10.82 -9.69
CA LEU A 196 9.33 -9.60 -10.18
C LEU A 196 10.05 -8.83 -9.06
N ALA A 197 9.33 -8.56 -7.96
CA ALA A 197 9.88 -7.82 -6.84
C ALA A 197 11.06 -8.57 -6.16
N ILE A 198 10.97 -9.89 -6.04
CA ILE A 198 12.06 -10.74 -5.54
C ILE A 198 13.26 -10.70 -6.49
N GLY A 199 13.02 -10.85 -7.79
CA GLY A 199 14.05 -10.81 -8.83
C GLY A 199 14.80 -9.49 -8.82
N ILE A 200 14.09 -8.36 -8.84
CA ILE A 200 14.71 -7.01 -8.81
C ILE A 200 15.53 -6.81 -7.55
N PHE A 201 15.04 -7.27 -6.40
CA PHE A 201 15.77 -7.03 -5.16
C PHE A 201 17.01 -7.93 -5.01
N PHE A 202 16.87 -9.24 -5.23
CA PHE A 202 17.91 -10.22 -4.93
C PHE A 202 18.74 -10.65 -6.15
N GLY A 203 18.32 -10.32 -7.37
CA GLY A 203 18.90 -10.86 -8.60
C GLY A 203 18.69 -12.37 -8.70
N THR A 204 17.51 -12.83 -8.26
CA THR A 204 17.12 -14.24 -8.23
C THR A 204 16.33 -14.60 -9.48
N SER A 205 16.47 -15.83 -9.97
CA SER A 205 15.70 -16.30 -11.12
C SER A 205 14.20 -16.39 -10.80
N ILE A 206 13.36 -16.31 -11.83
CA ILE A 206 11.91 -16.36 -11.67
C ILE A 206 11.47 -17.72 -11.11
N ASP A 207 12.10 -18.81 -11.53
CA ASP A 207 11.79 -20.15 -11.06
C ASP A 207 12.10 -20.29 -9.56
N GLU A 208 13.28 -19.88 -9.12
CA GLU A 208 13.65 -19.89 -7.69
C GLU A 208 12.73 -18.98 -6.87
N ALA A 209 12.40 -17.78 -7.37
CA ALA A 209 11.44 -16.90 -6.72
C ALA A 209 10.05 -17.54 -6.64
N SER A 210 9.65 -18.30 -7.66
CA SER A 210 8.34 -18.95 -7.73
C SER A 210 8.19 -20.08 -6.71
N HIS A 211 9.27 -20.80 -6.42
CA HIS A 211 9.28 -21.87 -5.42
C HIS A 211 9.07 -21.35 -3.99
N LEU A 212 9.30 -20.06 -3.74
CA LEU A 212 8.93 -19.45 -2.46
C LEU A 212 7.42 -19.43 -2.24
N PHE A 213 6.61 -19.66 -3.28
CA PHE A 213 5.15 -19.73 -3.18
C PHE A 213 4.62 -21.14 -2.89
N ASP A 214 5.45 -22.17 -3.05
CA ASP A 214 5.03 -23.57 -2.91
C ASP A 214 4.81 -23.94 -1.43
N ASP A 215 5.66 -23.43 -0.54
CA ASP A 215 5.66 -23.76 0.90
C ASP A 215 5.12 -22.63 1.79
N ILE A 216 4.35 -21.67 1.25
CA ILE A 216 3.89 -20.54 2.08
C ILE A 216 2.83 -21.03 3.07
N PRO A 217 3.04 -20.85 4.38
CA PRO A 217 2.12 -21.39 5.39
C PRO A 217 0.73 -20.75 5.32
N TYR A 218 0.62 -19.48 4.89
CA TYR A 218 -0.62 -18.71 4.79
C TYR A 218 -0.54 -17.62 3.71
N PRO A 219 -1.66 -17.03 3.25
CA PRO A 219 -1.63 -15.97 2.26
C PRO A 219 -0.69 -14.81 2.63
N MET A 220 0.21 -14.41 1.72
CA MET A 220 1.18 -13.33 1.92
C MET A 220 0.55 -12.00 2.38
N LYS A 221 -0.73 -11.76 2.06
CA LYS A 221 -1.50 -10.60 2.49
C LYS A 221 -1.77 -10.52 4.01
N ARG A 222 -1.52 -11.57 4.80
CA ARG A 222 -1.73 -11.54 6.27
C ARG A 222 -0.93 -10.44 6.96
N MET A 223 0.28 -10.15 6.48
CA MET A 223 1.10 -9.03 6.96
C MET A 223 0.45 -7.68 6.71
N ALA A 224 -0.07 -7.46 5.49
CA ALA A 224 -0.80 -6.24 5.15
C ALA A 224 -2.09 -6.07 5.98
N GLN A 225 -2.74 -7.16 6.37
CA GLN A 225 -3.93 -7.12 7.22
C GLN A 225 -3.65 -6.63 8.65
N ILE A 226 -2.40 -6.66 9.12
CA ILE A 226 -2.00 -6.03 10.40
C ILE A 226 -1.85 -4.51 10.25
N ARG A 227 -1.60 -4.03 9.02
CA ARG A 227 -1.43 -2.61 8.68
C ARG A 227 -2.72 -1.94 8.19
N ASP A 228 -3.87 -2.60 8.32
CA ASP A 228 -5.11 -2.21 7.66
C ASP A 228 -5.56 -0.77 7.93
N ILE A 229 -6.16 -0.15 6.91
CA ILE A 229 -6.59 1.25 6.92
C ILE A 229 -7.67 1.53 7.96
N ASN A 230 -8.39 0.49 8.37
CA ASN A 230 -9.38 0.60 9.40
C ASN A 230 -8.81 0.40 10.81
N GLY A 231 -7.57 -0.07 10.95
CA GLY A 231 -6.97 -0.49 12.21
C GLY A 231 -7.76 -1.59 12.93
N LYS A 232 -7.13 -2.24 13.91
CA LYS A 232 -7.82 -3.24 14.73
C LYS A 232 -8.52 -2.55 15.89
N ALA A 233 -9.66 -3.09 16.30
CA ALA A 233 -10.36 -2.58 17.49
C ALA A 233 -9.42 -2.55 18.72
N LYS A 234 -8.50 -3.52 18.86
CA LYS A 234 -7.48 -3.57 19.93
C LYS A 234 -6.44 -2.45 19.88
N ASP A 235 -6.25 -1.82 18.71
CA ASP A 235 -5.36 -0.65 18.57
C ASP A 235 -5.98 0.60 19.19
N TYR A 236 -7.30 0.72 19.13
CA TYR A 236 -8.06 1.90 19.59
C TYR A 236 -8.80 1.68 20.92
N LEU A 237 -9.00 0.44 21.37
CA LEU A 237 -9.76 0.11 22.58
C LEU A 237 -8.90 -0.79 23.48
N PRO A 238 -8.15 -0.23 24.45
CA PRO A 238 -7.20 -0.97 25.28
C PRO A 238 -7.83 -2.13 26.05
N PHE A 239 -9.08 -2.00 26.50
CA PHE A 239 -9.79 -3.06 27.20
C PHE A 239 -9.99 -4.33 26.35
N LEU A 240 -9.96 -4.24 25.01
CA LEU A 240 -10.01 -5.43 24.14
C LEU A 240 -8.70 -6.21 24.09
N ARG A 241 -7.61 -5.71 24.69
CA ARG A 241 -6.29 -6.36 24.70
C ARG A 241 -6.24 -7.55 25.67
N ILE A 242 -7.19 -7.67 26.59
CA ILE A 242 -7.32 -8.83 27.51
C ILE A 242 -7.64 -10.13 26.75
N PHE A 243 -8.35 -10.01 25.62
CA PHE A 243 -8.70 -11.17 24.81
C PHE A 243 -7.50 -11.67 24.01
N PRO A 244 -7.36 -12.99 23.82
CA PRO A 244 -6.25 -13.57 23.08
C PRO A 244 -6.18 -13.04 21.63
N SER A 245 -4.99 -13.11 21.02
CA SER A 245 -4.83 -12.80 19.60
C SER A 245 -5.63 -13.78 18.75
N GLY A 246 -6.37 -13.26 17.77
CA GLY A 246 -7.12 -14.07 16.84
C GLY A 246 -6.23 -14.75 15.78
N GLU A 247 -6.85 -15.64 15.01
CA GLU A 247 -6.17 -16.49 14.04
C GLU A 247 -5.39 -15.70 12.98
N ILE A 248 -5.97 -14.64 12.43
CA ILE A 248 -5.30 -13.76 11.44
C ILE A 248 -3.96 -13.22 11.96
N PHE A 249 -3.89 -12.88 13.26
CA PHE A 249 -2.66 -12.37 13.86
C PHE A 249 -1.60 -13.46 13.98
N ARG A 250 -1.97 -14.69 14.37
CA ARG A 250 -1.05 -15.83 14.43
C ARG A 250 -0.50 -16.18 13.04
N GLN A 251 -1.36 -16.16 12.02
CA GLN A 251 -0.96 -16.37 10.64
C GLN A 251 0.01 -15.27 10.16
N ALA A 252 -0.21 -14.01 10.56
CA ALA A 252 0.72 -12.93 10.23
C ALA A 252 2.09 -13.12 10.88
N VAL A 253 2.16 -13.60 12.13
CA VAL A 253 3.43 -13.96 12.80
C VAL A 253 4.17 -15.06 12.03
N ALA A 254 3.47 -16.13 11.67
CA ALA A 254 4.06 -17.24 10.91
C ALA A 254 4.58 -16.78 9.53
N VAL A 255 3.81 -15.96 8.80
CA VAL A 255 4.24 -15.39 7.51
C VAL A 255 5.45 -14.46 7.69
N ALA A 256 5.51 -13.66 8.75
CA ALA A 256 6.65 -12.79 9.02
C ALA A 256 7.93 -13.59 9.27
N GLN A 257 7.86 -14.63 10.10
CA GLN A 257 8.99 -15.52 10.39
C GLN A 257 9.46 -16.23 9.12
N TYR A 258 8.53 -16.84 8.38
CA TYR A 258 8.82 -17.48 7.09
C TYR A 258 9.53 -16.53 6.12
N ARG A 259 9.02 -15.30 5.97
CA ARG A 259 9.63 -14.29 5.09
C ARG A 259 11.04 -13.92 5.54
N ASN A 260 11.25 -13.70 6.84
CA ASN A 260 12.57 -13.35 7.35
C ASN A 260 13.60 -14.44 7.04
N ASP A 261 13.22 -15.70 7.23
CA ASP A 261 14.12 -16.83 6.98
C ASP A 261 14.45 -16.96 5.49
N LYS A 262 13.43 -16.93 4.62
CA LYS A 262 13.63 -17.02 3.17
C LYS A 262 14.42 -15.84 2.63
N PHE A 263 14.14 -14.61 3.06
CA PHE A 263 14.83 -13.42 2.59
C PHE A 263 16.27 -13.34 3.08
N THR A 264 16.56 -13.84 4.28
CA THR A 264 17.94 -13.99 4.74
C THR A 264 18.69 -14.96 3.82
N GLY A 265 18.10 -16.12 3.50
CA GLY A 265 18.73 -17.08 2.58
C GLY A 265 18.95 -16.52 1.16
N LEU A 266 18.00 -15.76 0.61
CA LEU A 266 18.18 -15.11 -0.70
C LEU A 266 19.26 -14.03 -0.66
N LEU A 267 19.36 -13.28 0.44
CA LEU A 267 20.39 -12.28 0.63
C LEU A 267 21.78 -12.92 0.70
N ASP A 268 21.90 -14.05 1.39
CA ASP A 268 23.16 -14.80 1.48
C ASP A 268 23.60 -15.35 0.13
N LYS A 269 22.67 -15.90 -0.67
CA LYS A 269 22.96 -16.30 -2.06
C LYS A 269 23.39 -15.11 -2.91
N CYS A 270 22.72 -13.96 -2.76
CA CYS A 270 23.10 -12.73 -3.46
C CYS A 270 24.52 -12.28 -3.08
N ARG A 271 24.87 -12.33 -1.79
CA ARG A 271 26.22 -12.02 -1.28
C ARG A 271 27.28 -12.96 -1.85
N GLN A 272 26.99 -14.26 -1.92
CA GLN A 272 27.89 -15.26 -2.51
C GLN A 272 28.15 -14.96 -3.99
N ARG A 273 27.10 -14.70 -4.78
CA ARG A 273 27.23 -14.28 -6.19
C ARG A 273 28.02 -12.98 -6.32
N PHE A 274 27.79 -12.03 -5.42
CA PHE A 274 28.48 -10.74 -5.43
C PHE A 274 29.97 -10.89 -5.12
N ALA A 275 30.32 -11.68 -4.11
CA ALA A 275 31.70 -11.99 -3.75
C ALA A 275 32.43 -12.76 -4.86
N ALA A 276 31.73 -13.64 -5.57
CA ALA A 276 32.27 -14.38 -6.72
C ALA A 276 32.36 -13.54 -8.01
N GLY A 277 31.86 -12.31 -8.03
CA GLY A 277 31.83 -11.46 -9.23
C GLY A 277 30.82 -11.91 -10.30
N THR A 278 29.88 -12.80 -9.95
CA THR A 278 28.87 -13.38 -10.86
C THR A 278 27.47 -12.84 -10.63
N ALA A 279 27.28 -11.91 -9.70
CA ALA A 279 25.98 -11.32 -9.44
C ALA A 279 25.52 -10.41 -10.59
N GLU A 280 24.32 -10.69 -11.12
CA GLU A 280 23.59 -9.77 -11.98
C GLU A 280 23.26 -8.46 -11.23
N PRO A 281 23.20 -7.30 -11.91
CA PRO A 281 22.74 -6.06 -11.30
C PRO A 281 21.35 -6.20 -10.66
N CYS A 282 21.27 -5.95 -9.34
CA CYS A 282 20.02 -5.95 -8.58
C CYS A 282 20.08 -4.93 -7.42
N ALA A 283 18.96 -4.70 -6.74
CA ALA A 283 18.88 -3.69 -5.68
C ALA A 283 19.83 -4.01 -4.51
N ALA A 284 19.90 -5.27 -4.08
CA ALA A 284 20.81 -5.70 -3.02
C ALA A 284 22.28 -5.47 -3.38
N VAL A 285 22.70 -5.80 -4.61
CA VAL A 285 24.06 -5.54 -5.11
C VAL A 285 24.36 -4.04 -5.11
N THR A 286 23.40 -3.21 -5.52
CA THR A 286 23.57 -1.74 -5.52
C THR A 286 23.82 -1.23 -4.10
N ILE A 287 23.01 -1.68 -3.13
CA ILE A 287 23.19 -1.33 -1.72
C ILE A 287 24.55 -1.81 -1.19
N MET A 288 24.95 -3.04 -1.52
CA MET A 288 26.21 -3.63 -1.07
C MET A 288 27.46 -2.99 -1.69
N LYS A 289 27.39 -2.44 -2.91
CA LYS A 289 28.52 -1.75 -3.55
C LYS A 289 28.82 -0.43 -2.85
N ASP A 290 27.78 0.37 -2.62
CA ASP A 290 27.95 1.77 -2.26
C ASP A 290 28.02 2.00 -0.74
N HIS A 291 27.63 1.02 0.09
CA HIS A 291 27.38 1.26 1.53
C HIS A 291 27.78 0.09 2.46
N LYS A 292 28.91 -0.59 2.17
CA LYS A 292 29.39 -1.80 2.89
C LYS A 292 29.44 -1.70 4.41
N THR A 293 29.62 -0.50 4.97
CA THR A 293 29.88 -0.27 6.40
C THR A 293 28.70 0.31 7.18
N GLU A 294 27.59 0.66 6.50
CA GLU A 294 26.54 1.47 7.13
C GLU A 294 25.39 0.67 7.75
N LEU A 295 25.21 -0.61 7.40
CA LEU A 295 24.08 -1.40 7.87
C LEU A 295 24.48 -2.76 8.45
N THR A 296 23.81 -3.12 9.54
CA THR A 296 23.77 -4.50 10.04
C THR A 296 22.99 -5.41 9.10
N ASP A 297 23.24 -6.71 9.17
CA ASP A 297 22.49 -7.73 8.43
C ASP A 297 20.98 -7.64 8.68
N GLU A 298 20.60 -7.34 9.92
CA GLU A 298 19.21 -7.10 10.29
C GLU A 298 18.60 -5.90 9.54
N ALA A 299 19.34 -4.80 9.39
CA ALA A 299 18.86 -3.65 8.66
C ALA A 299 18.75 -3.92 7.15
N LEU A 300 19.64 -4.73 6.57
CA LEU A 300 19.56 -5.11 5.16
C LEU A 300 18.38 -6.06 4.89
N THR A 301 18.11 -7.02 5.79
CA THR A 301 16.89 -7.86 5.72
C THR A 301 15.62 -7.03 5.96
N SER A 302 15.67 -5.98 6.78
CA SER A 302 14.57 -5.02 6.93
C SER A 302 14.31 -4.23 5.64
N VAL A 303 15.37 -3.80 4.95
CA VAL A 303 15.28 -3.14 3.64
C VAL A 303 14.70 -4.09 2.59
N SER A 304 15.15 -5.35 2.54
CA SER A 304 14.63 -6.35 1.60
C SER A 304 13.15 -6.62 1.81
N ASN A 305 12.74 -6.83 3.07
CA ASN A 305 11.33 -6.92 3.44
C ASN A 305 10.54 -5.72 2.93
N SER A 306 11.05 -4.50 3.12
CA SER A 306 10.36 -3.29 2.69
C SER A 306 10.22 -3.16 1.18
N MET A 307 11.28 -3.48 0.43
CA MET A 307 11.31 -3.30 -1.02
C MET A 307 10.49 -4.36 -1.75
N VAL A 308 10.49 -5.60 -1.26
CA VAL A 308 9.76 -6.71 -1.90
C VAL A 308 8.29 -6.73 -1.47
N SER A 309 7.94 -6.13 -0.33
CA SER A 309 6.56 -6.09 0.19
C SER A 309 5.54 -5.60 -0.83
N SER A 310 5.86 -4.64 -1.70
CA SER A 310 4.88 -4.12 -2.68
C SER A 310 4.38 -5.18 -3.67
N GLY A 311 5.29 -6.00 -4.20
CA GLY A 311 4.95 -7.09 -5.13
C GLY A 311 4.31 -8.29 -4.43
N LEU A 312 4.66 -8.54 -3.17
CA LEU A 312 4.10 -9.63 -2.36
C LEU A 312 2.73 -9.31 -1.73
N GLU A 313 2.53 -8.05 -1.33
CA GLU A 313 1.42 -7.60 -0.51
C GLU A 313 0.40 -6.83 -1.33
N SER A 314 -0.31 -7.47 -2.26
CA SER A 314 -1.50 -6.96 -2.95
C SER A 314 -1.39 -5.62 -3.71
N HIS A 315 -0.43 -4.72 -3.47
CA HIS A 315 -0.38 -3.35 -4.02
C HIS A 315 -0.20 -3.34 -5.53
N MET A 316 0.93 -3.87 -6.01
CA MET A 316 1.21 -4.01 -7.44
C MET A 316 0.19 -4.93 -8.12
N PRO A 317 -0.07 -6.16 -7.66
CA PRO A 317 -1.01 -7.04 -8.36
C PRO A 317 -2.43 -6.47 -8.39
N ASN A 318 -2.94 -5.79 -7.35
CA ASN A 318 -4.25 -5.15 -7.41
C ASN A 318 -4.28 -4.03 -8.45
N LEU A 319 -3.23 -3.20 -8.55
CA LEU A 319 -3.17 -2.13 -9.56
C LEU A 319 -3.20 -2.73 -10.98
N LEU A 320 -2.42 -3.79 -11.20
CA LEU A 320 -2.40 -4.49 -12.48
C LEU A 320 -3.75 -5.15 -12.79
N LEU A 321 -4.42 -5.75 -11.80
CA LEU A 321 -5.75 -6.35 -11.98
C LEU A 321 -6.81 -5.30 -12.31
N TRP A 322 -6.86 -4.20 -11.56
CA TRP A 322 -7.73 -3.07 -11.88
C TRP A 322 -7.53 -2.57 -13.32
N SER A 323 -6.27 -2.39 -13.70
CA SER A 323 -5.89 -1.89 -15.02
C SER A 323 -6.21 -2.89 -16.14
N LEU A 324 -5.95 -4.19 -15.93
CA LEU A 324 -6.27 -5.26 -16.88
C LEU A 324 -7.77 -5.37 -17.10
N GLY A 325 -8.55 -5.34 -16.02
CA GLY A 325 -10.01 -5.39 -16.10
C GLY A 325 -10.61 -4.17 -16.81
N LEU A 326 -10.06 -2.98 -16.56
CA LEU A 326 -10.44 -1.77 -17.30
C LEU A 326 -10.12 -1.89 -18.80
N LEU A 327 -8.94 -2.38 -19.17
CA LEU A 327 -8.59 -2.63 -20.57
C LEU A 327 -9.53 -3.67 -21.19
N ALA A 328 -9.85 -4.74 -20.45
CA ALA A 328 -10.72 -5.82 -20.91
C ALA A 328 -12.17 -5.36 -21.15
N SER A 329 -12.64 -4.36 -20.39
CA SER A 329 -13.99 -3.80 -20.50
C SER A 329 -14.08 -2.56 -21.39
N ASN A 330 -12.97 -1.89 -21.67
CA ASN A 330 -12.93 -0.67 -22.50
C ASN A 330 -12.00 -0.84 -23.72
N LYS A 331 -12.59 -1.28 -24.83
CA LYS A 331 -11.86 -1.52 -26.09
C LYS A 331 -11.26 -0.24 -26.70
N SER A 332 -11.87 0.92 -26.49
CA SER A 332 -11.32 2.19 -27.01
C SER A 332 -9.99 2.55 -26.34
N ILE A 333 -9.93 2.46 -25.01
CA ILE A 333 -8.68 2.69 -24.25
C ILE A 333 -7.65 1.62 -24.60
N GLN A 334 -8.07 0.35 -24.68
CA GLN A 334 -7.16 -0.75 -25.04
C GLN A 334 -6.51 -0.54 -26.42
N GLU A 335 -7.29 -0.09 -27.41
CA GLU A 335 -6.79 0.16 -28.75
C GLU A 335 -5.81 1.33 -28.78
N LYS A 336 -6.09 2.44 -28.09
CA LYS A 336 -5.14 3.56 -27.97
C LYS A 336 -3.82 3.13 -27.30
N CYS A 337 -3.88 2.32 -26.26
CA CYS A 337 -2.68 1.73 -25.64
C CYS A 337 -1.92 0.83 -26.64
N TYR A 338 -2.63 -0.02 -27.39
CA TYR A 338 -2.02 -0.88 -28.40
C TYR A 338 -1.33 -0.08 -29.51
N GLN A 339 -1.96 1.00 -30.01
CA GLN A 339 -1.36 1.87 -31.01
C GLN A 339 -0.08 2.56 -30.50
N ALA A 340 -0.03 2.97 -29.22
CA ALA A 340 1.19 3.48 -28.61
C ALA A 340 2.30 2.40 -28.57
N VAL A 341 1.96 1.16 -28.24
CA VAL A 341 2.90 0.02 -28.27
C VAL A 341 3.46 -0.21 -29.67
N VAL A 342 2.60 -0.24 -30.70
CA VAL A 342 3.00 -0.44 -32.10
C VAL A 342 3.91 0.69 -32.57
N ARG A 343 3.54 1.94 -32.28
CA ARG A 343 4.35 3.12 -32.62
C ARG A 343 5.73 3.04 -31.98
N ARG A 344 5.82 2.72 -30.69
CA ARG A 344 7.10 2.62 -29.98
C ARG A 344 7.99 1.51 -30.53
N ALA A 345 7.40 0.35 -30.85
CA ALA A 345 8.14 -0.76 -31.46
C ALA A 345 8.77 -0.37 -32.81
N ALA A 346 8.10 0.47 -33.61
CA ALA A 346 8.62 0.96 -34.89
C ALA A 346 9.77 1.97 -34.73
N LEU A 347 9.82 2.70 -33.61
CA LEU A 347 10.88 3.67 -33.32
C LEU A 347 12.17 3.05 -32.78
N HIS A 348 12.13 1.77 -32.36
CA HIS A 348 13.26 1.07 -31.73
C HIS A 348 13.87 1.79 -30.52
N ASP A 349 13.07 2.57 -29.79
CA ASP A 349 13.51 3.34 -28.62
C ASP A 349 12.75 2.94 -27.34
N SER A 350 13.38 3.18 -26.20
CA SER A 350 12.80 3.05 -24.86
C SER A 350 11.93 4.27 -24.51
N VAL A 351 11.02 4.11 -23.54
CA VAL A 351 10.22 5.23 -23.04
C VAL A 351 10.98 5.98 -21.95
N ASP A 352 11.10 7.30 -22.09
CA ASP A 352 11.45 8.21 -20.99
C ASP A 352 10.16 8.61 -20.23
N PHE A 353 10.00 8.04 -19.03
CA PHE A 353 8.80 8.20 -18.18
C PHE A 353 8.46 9.65 -17.82
N GLU A 354 9.44 10.53 -17.85
CA GLU A 354 9.30 11.95 -17.53
C GLU A 354 9.08 12.81 -18.78
N LYS A 355 9.63 12.41 -19.93
CA LYS A 355 9.68 13.24 -21.14
C LYS A 355 8.73 12.81 -22.25
N ASP A 356 8.37 11.53 -22.32
CA ASP A 356 7.55 10.99 -23.42
C ASP A 356 6.06 11.23 -23.17
N ARG A 357 5.64 12.49 -23.34
CA ARG A 357 4.26 12.94 -23.15
C ARG A 357 3.30 12.45 -24.23
N ASP A 358 3.82 12.06 -25.37
CA ASP A 358 3.05 11.54 -26.51
C ASP A 358 2.81 10.02 -26.43
N ASP A 359 3.24 9.38 -25.35
CA ASP A 359 3.03 7.96 -25.09
C ASP A 359 1.72 7.71 -24.32
N TYR A 360 0.71 7.19 -25.02
CA TYR A 360 -0.60 6.91 -24.43
C TYR A 360 -0.55 5.80 -23.37
N LEU A 361 0.33 4.80 -23.52
CA LEU A 361 0.45 3.73 -22.53
C LEU A 361 1.08 4.25 -21.23
N MET A 362 2.03 5.18 -21.32
CA MET A 362 2.54 5.90 -20.15
C MET A 362 1.44 6.67 -19.43
N ALA A 363 0.64 7.41 -20.20
CA ALA A 363 -0.48 8.18 -19.69
C ALA A 363 -1.52 7.28 -19.00
N PHE A 364 -1.79 6.11 -19.58
CA PHE A 364 -2.65 5.07 -18.99
C PHE A 364 -2.10 4.56 -17.66
N VAL A 365 -0.80 4.26 -17.57
CA VAL A 365 -0.17 3.78 -16.32
C VAL A 365 -0.28 4.82 -15.20
N LYS A 366 0.00 6.10 -15.51
CA LYS A 366 -0.16 7.22 -14.56
C LYS A 366 -1.62 7.37 -14.12
N GLU A 367 -2.57 7.27 -15.05
CA GLU A 367 -3.99 7.39 -14.73
C GLU A 367 -4.52 6.21 -13.92
N ALA A 368 -4.08 4.98 -14.19
CA ALA A 368 -4.39 3.82 -13.37
C ALA A 368 -3.92 4.01 -11.93
N GLY A 369 -2.70 4.51 -11.74
CA GLY A 369 -2.16 4.83 -10.42
C GLY A 369 -3.02 5.84 -9.67
N ARG A 370 -3.44 6.94 -10.34
CA ARG A 370 -4.31 7.98 -9.77
C ARG A 370 -5.72 7.46 -9.49
N TYR A 371 -6.39 6.92 -10.49
CA TYR A 371 -7.82 6.61 -10.44
C TYR A 371 -8.12 5.50 -9.43
N PHE A 372 -7.39 4.39 -9.50
CA PHE A 372 -7.65 3.23 -8.63
C PHE A 372 -7.17 3.45 -7.20
N THR A 373 -6.08 4.21 -7.00
CA THR A 373 -5.49 4.50 -5.68
C THR A 373 -5.54 3.28 -4.74
N THR A 374 -4.82 2.20 -5.08
CA THR A 374 -4.96 0.91 -4.36
C THR A 374 -4.71 1.03 -2.86
N LEU A 375 -3.85 1.96 -2.44
CA LEU A 375 -3.69 2.40 -1.06
C LEU A 375 -4.43 3.73 -0.83
N ARG A 376 -5.74 3.67 -0.53
CA ARG A 376 -6.60 4.86 -0.42
C ARG A 376 -6.27 5.79 0.73
N LEU A 377 -5.96 5.22 1.89
CA LEU A 377 -5.34 5.94 2.99
C LEU A 377 -3.87 5.55 3.01
N SER A 378 -3.00 6.55 2.89
CA SER A 378 -1.56 6.32 3.03
C SER A 378 -1.24 5.73 4.41
N VAL A 379 -0.08 5.08 4.53
CA VAL A 379 0.43 4.63 5.83
C VAL A 379 0.41 5.81 6.82
N ALA A 380 -0.13 5.58 8.01
CA ALA A 380 -0.29 6.59 9.05
C ALA A 380 1.02 7.28 9.40
N ARG A 381 1.01 8.59 9.55
CA ARG A 381 2.12 9.41 10.07
C ARG A 381 1.88 9.73 11.53
N GLU A 382 2.93 10.17 12.19
CA GLU A 382 2.84 10.73 13.54
C GLU A 382 3.68 12.01 13.59
N THR A 383 3.13 13.05 14.23
CA THR A 383 3.84 14.30 14.47
C THR A 383 4.97 14.09 15.48
N ILE A 384 6.18 14.55 15.18
CA ILE A 384 7.37 14.38 16.01
C ILE A 384 8.11 15.71 16.22
N GLY A 385 8.95 15.75 17.26
CA GLY A 385 9.82 16.89 17.58
C GLY A 385 9.10 17.93 18.43
N LYS A 386 8.04 18.54 17.89
CA LYS A 386 7.29 19.63 18.53
C LYS A 386 5.82 19.61 18.16
N ASP A 387 5.03 20.37 18.90
CA ASP A 387 3.66 20.70 18.53
C ASP A 387 3.66 21.61 17.28
N CYS A 388 2.56 21.60 16.55
CA CYS A 388 2.39 22.30 15.28
C CYS A 388 1.20 23.25 15.36
N VAL A 389 1.35 24.45 14.81
CA VAL A 389 0.24 25.37 14.58
C VAL A 389 0.09 25.54 13.07
N TRP A 390 -1.07 25.17 12.54
CA TRP A 390 -1.40 25.26 11.12
C TRP A 390 -2.70 26.04 10.97
N GLN A 391 -2.66 27.17 10.27
CA GLN A 391 -3.83 28.06 10.08
C GLN A 391 -4.56 28.41 11.39
N GLY A 392 -3.80 28.66 12.47
CA GLY A 392 -4.35 28.94 13.80
C GLY A 392 -4.80 27.71 14.58
N HIS A 393 -4.87 26.54 13.96
CA HIS A 393 -5.23 25.28 14.60
C HIS A 393 -4.02 24.59 15.24
N TYR A 394 -4.17 24.17 16.48
CA TYR A 394 -3.15 23.47 17.24
C TYR A 394 -3.18 21.96 16.99
N ILE A 395 -2.04 21.37 16.64
CA ILE A 395 -1.84 19.94 16.42
C ILE A 395 -0.69 19.47 17.33
N PRO A 396 -0.99 18.77 18.44
CA PRO A 396 0.02 18.31 19.38
C PRO A 396 1.02 17.32 18.75
N LYS A 397 2.22 17.24 19.32
CA LYS A 397 3.18 16.15 19.09
C LYS A 397 2.55 14.80 19.46
N GLY A 398 2.96 13.74 18.78
CA GLY A 398 2.39 12.40 18.95
C GLY A 398 1.00 12.21 18.31
N THR A 399 0.45 13.22 17.64
CA THR A 399 -0.81 13.11 16.90
C THR A 399 -0.63 12.20 15.69
N THR A 400 -1.55 11.25 15.52
CA THR A 400 -1.60 10.39 14.33
C THR A 400 -2.21 11.17 13.17
N VAL A 401 -1.64 11.03 11.97
CA VAL A 401 -2.04 11.77 10.78
C VAL A 401 -2.23 10.84 9.60
N TRP A 402 -3.40 10.88 8.97
CA TRP A 402 -3.69 10.17 7.73
C TRP A 402 -3.72 11.15 6.56
N CYS A 403 -2.98 10.79 5.51
CA CYS A 403 -3.13 11.42 4.19
C CYS A 403 -4.09 10.56 3.38
N ASN A 404 -5.25 11.12 3.02
CA ASN A 404 -6.28 10.45 2.25
C ASN A 404 -6.01 10.60 0.76
N SER A 405 -5.13 9.74 0.23
CA SER A 405 -4.78 9.73 -1.19
C SER A 405 -5.99 9.55 -2.10
N HIS A 406 -7.04 8.84 -1.65
CA HIS A 406 -8.29 8.70 -2.41
C HIS A 406 -9.00 10.04 -2.63
N ALA A 407 -9.11 10.84 -1.57
CA ALA A 407 -9.68 12.19 -1.64
C ALA A 407 -8.79 13.14 -2.45
N ILE A 408 -7.47 13.11 -2.23
CA ILE A 408 -6.54 14.03 -2.87
C ILE A 408 -6.43 13.78 -4.37
N ASN A 409 -6.44 12.51 -4.79
CA ASN A 409 -6.50 12.15 -6.21
C ASN A 409 -7.85 12.49 -6.87
N ARG A 410 -8.84 12.90 -6.07
CA ARG A 410 -10.17 13.39 -6.50
C ARG A 410 -10.38 14.88 -6.27
N ASP A 411 -9.33 15.59 -5.90
CA ASP A 411 -9.41 17.03 -5.66
C ASP A 411 -9.53 17.77 -6.99
N GLU A 412 -10.65 18.47 -7.21
CA GLU A 412 -10.94 19.22 -8.43
C GLU A 412 -10.01 20.42 -8.63
N SER A 413 -9.42 20.95 -7.54
CA SER A 413 -8.37 21.98 -7.65
C SER A 413 -7.11 21.43 -8.33
N ARG A 414 -6.91 20.10 -8.25
CA ARG A 414 -5.74 19.41 -8.74
C ARG A 414 -6.01 18.66 -10.05
N PHE A 415 -7.12 17.96 -10.18
CA PHE A 415 -7.41 17.10 -11.33
C PHE A 415 -8.71 17.51 -12.00
N GLN A 416 -8.68 17.77 -13.31
CA GLN A 416 -9.91 18.05 -14.05
C GLN A 416 -10.74 16.76 -14.21
N LEU A 417 -12.05 16.80 -13.97
CA LEU A 417 -12.94 15.63 -14.03
C LEU A 417 -12.37 14.42 -13.24
N PRO A 418 -12.14 14.57 -11.92
CA PRO A 418 -11.37 13.60 -11.14
C PRO A 418 -12.00 12.20 -11.08
N GLU A 419 -13.32 12.11 -11.16
CA GLU A 419 -14.06 10.84 -11.13
C GLU A 419 -14.07 10.10 -12.47
N SER A 420 -13.49 10.68 -13.53
CA SER A 420 -13.36 10.01 -14.82
C SER A 420 -11.96 9.46 -15.03
N PHE A 421 -11.87 8.25 -15.59
CA PHE A 421 -10.61 7.66 -16.02
C PHE A 421 -10.22 8.26 -17.39
N ILE A 422 -9.26 9.19 -17.39
CA ILE A 422 -8.85 9.92 -18.60
C ILE A 422 -7.32 9.92 -18.69
N PRO A 423 -6.71 8.97 -19.43
CA PRO A 423 -5.26 8.97 -19.67
C PRO A 423 -4.74 10.28 -20.28
N GLU A 424 -5.51 10.88 -21.20
CA GLU A 424 -5.12 12.05 -21.98
C GLU A 424 -4.72 13.27 -21.12
N ARG A 425 -5.11 13.33 -19.85
CA ARG A 425 -4.68 14.38 -18.90
C ARG A 425 -3.17 14.47 -18.76
N TYR A 426 -2.45 13.35 -18.91
CA TYR A 426 -0.99 13.30 -18.81
C TYR A 426 -0.28 13.53 -20.15
N MET A 427 -1.03 13.70 -21.24
CA MET A 427 -0.46 14.01 -22.55
C MET A 427 -0.53 15.50 -22.83
N ASN A 428 -1.73 16.09 -22.72
CA ASN A 428 -2.02 17.44 -23.20
C ASN A 428 -2.58 18.37 -22.10
N GLY A 429 -2.77 17.87 -20.87
CA GLY A 429 -3.38 18.62 -19.77
C GLY A 429 -2.35 19.33 -18.87
N PRO A 430 -2.80 20.24 -17.98
CA PRO A 430 -1.93 20.85 -16.95
C PRO A 430 -1.30 19.81 -16.02
N GLU A 431 -1.85 18.60 -15.94
CA GLU A 431 -1.28 17.48 -15.22
C GLU A 431 -0.02 16.89 -15.87
N ALA A 432 0.17 17.08 -17.18
CA ALA A 432 1.34 16.59 -17.92
C ALA A 432 2.66 17.26 -17.50
N GLU A 433 2.58 18.47 -16.94
CA GLU A 433 3.76 19.26 -16.54
C GLU A 433 4.23 19.00 -15.11
N ARG A 434 3.49 18.19 -14.36
CA ARG A 434 3.75 17.99 -12.93
C ARG A 434 4.78 16.89 -12.71
N SER A 435 5.78 17.19 -11.89
CA SER A 435 6.79 16.21 -11.44
C SER A 435 6.17 15.06 -10.65
N MET A 436 5.09 15.32 -9.91
CA MET A 436 4.30 14.29 -9.22
C MET A 436 2.99 14.08 -9.96
N PRO A 437 2.80 12.91 -10.63
CA PRO A 437 1.59 12.68 -11.42
C PRO A 437 0.34 12.48 -10.55
N HIS A 438 0.49 11.85 -9.37
CA HIS A 438 -0.60 11.59 -8.43
C HIS A 438 -0.09 11.25 -7.02
N TYR A 439 -0.99 11.22 -6.03
CA TYR A 439 -0.68 11.09 -4.60
C TYR A 439 -0.75 9.65 -4.05
N SER A 440 -0.90 8.66 -4.93
CA SER A 440 -1.00 7.23 -4.54
C SER A 440 0.32 6.67 -4.01
N PHE A 441 1.44 7.29 -4.35
CA PHE A 441 2.77 6.98 -3.80
C PHE A 441 3.09 7.77 -2.52
N GLY A 442 2.13 8.55 -2.00
CA GLY A 442 2.34 9.48 -0.90
C GLY A 442 3.09 10.74 -1.35
N ILE A 443 3.51 11.55 -0.37
CA ILE A 443 4.10 12.88 -0.60
C ILE A 443 5.23 13.21 0.38
N GLY A 444 6.18 14.06 -0.02
CA GLY A 444 7.21 14.62 0.85
C GLY A 444 8.17 13.57 1.43
N ARG A 445 8.64 13.80 2.67
CA ARG A 445 9.74 13.02 3.28
C ARG A 445 9.48 11.51 3.42
N ARG A 446 8.23 11.07 3.33
CA ARG A 446 7.82 9.65 3.47
C ARG A 446 7.16 9.09 2.21
N MET A 447 7.30 9.76 1.06
CA MET A 447 6.88 9.25 -0.26
C MET A 447 7.56 7.92 -0.60
N CYS A 448 6.91 7.09 -1.41
CA CYS A 448 7.53 5.89 -1.99
C CYS A 448 8.80 6.27 -2.78
N PRO A 449 9.95 5.62 -2.54
CA PRO A 449 11.14 5.89 -3.33
C PRO A 449 11.07 5.26 -4.73
N ALA A 450 10.28 4.19 -4.91
CA ALA A 450 10.26 3.36 -6.11
C ALA A 450 9.24 3.80 -7.18
N THR A 451 8.76 5.05 -7.15
CA THR A 451 7.71 5.52 -8.08
C THR A 451 8.10 5.34 -9.55
N ILE A 452 9.33 5.70 -9.93
CA ILE A 452 9.82 5.57 -11.31
C ILE A 452 9.90 4.09 -11.71
N LEU A 453 10.50 3.27 -10.85
CA LEU A 453 10.63 1.83 -11.07
C LEU A 453 9.26 1.16 -11.25
N VAL A 454 8.28 1.48 -10.40
CA VAL A 454 6.94 0.91 -10.48
C VAL A 454 6.23 1.31 -11.76
N HIS A 455 6.34 2.58 -12.21
CA HIS A 455 5.80 2.96 -13.52
C HIS A 455 6.46 2.15 -14.65
N LYS A 456 7.78 1.93 -14.58
CA LYS A 456 8.51 1.11 -15.56
C LYS A 456 8.07 -0.34 -15.59
N GLU A 457 7.89 -0.96 -14.43
CA GLU A 457 7.37 -2.32 -14.31
C GLU A 457 5.96 -2.43 -14.92
N ASN A 458 5.04 -1.53 -14.54
CA ASN A 458 3.66 -1.55 -15.03
C ASN A 458 3.59 -1.31 -16.54
N TYR A 459 4.37 -0.33 -17.03
CA TYR A 459 4.47 -0.05 -18.45
C TYR A 459 4.97 -1.27 -19.23
N ALA A 460 6.08 -1.88 -18.81
CA ALA A 460 6.64 -3.05 -19.48
C ALA A 460 5.67 -4.23 -19.46
N ILE A 461 4.99 -4.50 -18.33
CA ILE A 461 3.98 -5.57 -18.23
C ILE A 461 2.86 -5.35 -19.25
N PHE A 462 2.25 -4.17 -19.29
CA PHE A 462 1.15 -3.90 -20.22
C PHE A 462 1.62 -3.81 -21.67
N GLN A 463 2.81 -3.26 -21.93
CA GLN A 463 3.41 -3.26 -23.25
C GLN A 463 3.53 -4.68 -23.80
N THR A 464 4.11 -5.59 -23.01
CA THR A 464 4.31 -6.99 -23.42
C THR A 464 2.97 -7.72 -23.57
N ILE A 465 2.01 -7.53 -22.64
CA ILE A 465 0.67 -8.13 -22.75
C ILE A 465 -0.04 -7.65 -24.03
N LEU A 466 -0.09 -6.34 -24.27
CA LEU A 466 -0.82 -5.75 -25.41
C LEU A 466 -0.13 -6.03 -26.75
N THR A 467 1.19 -6.26 -26.76
CA THR A 467 1.92 -6.72 -27.96
C THR A 467 1.37 -8.06 -28.46
N HIS A 468 1.04 -8.97 -27.54
CA HIS A 468 0.68 -10.34 -27.88
C HIS A 468 -0.82 -10.63 -27.83
N TYR A 469 -1.58 -9.90 -27.03
CA TYR A 469 -2.98 -10.19 -26.77
C TYR A 469 -3.90 -8.98 -26.97
N SER A 470 -5.10 -9.25 -27.48
CA SER A 470 -6.30 -8.49 -27.17
C SER A 470 -6.96 -9.15 -25.96
N VAL A 471 -7.35 -8.35 -24.97
CA VAL A 471 -7.96 -8.82 -23.71
C VAL A 471 -9.44 -8.52 -23.75
N GLU A 472 -10.26 -9.50 -23.37
CA GLU A 472 -11.71 -9.34 -23.28
C GLU A 472 -12.21 -9.79 -21.92
N LEU A 473 -13.21 -9.08 -21.40
CA LEU A 473 -13.91 -9.52 -20.21
C LEU A 473 -14.83 -10.69 -20.58
N PHE A 474 -14.69 -11.80 -19.86
CA PHE A 474 -15.59 -12.94 -20.00
C PHE A 474 -16.80 -12.78 -19.07
N ASP A 475 -16.56 -12.74 -17.75
CA ASP A 475 -17.59 -12.53 -16.73
C ASP A 475 -17.00 -12.02 -15.39
N GLY A 476 -17.88 -11.89 -14.38
CA GLY A 476 -17.56 -11.32 -13.07
C GLY A 476 -17.75 -9.80 -13.03
N GLU A 477 -16.83 -9.08 -12.39
CA GLU A 477 -16.88 -7.63 -12.27
C GLU A 477 -16.84 -6.92 -13.64
N ARG A 478 -17.74 -5.97 -13.85
CA ARG A 478 -17.86 -5.15 -15.07
C ARG A 478 -17.70 -3.67 -14.78
N GLU A 479 -17.94 -3.26 -13.54
CA GLU A 479 -17.82 -1.89 -13.09
C GLU A 479 -16.44 -1.70 -12.44
N PHE A 480 -15.45 -1.34 -13.27
CA PHE A 480 -14.09 -1.01 -12.81
C PHE A 480 -14.01 0.39 -12.20
N ASP A 481 -14.97 0.70 -11.33
CA ASP A 481 -14.99 1.84 -10.43
C ASP A 481 -14.26 1.46 -9.14
N PRO A 482 -13.34 2.30 -8.63
CA PRO A 482 -12.58 1.95 -7.45
C PRO A 482 -13.50 1.68 -6.26
N VAL A 483 -14.52 2.49 -5.99
CA VAL A 483 -15.40 2.32 -4.81
C VAL A 483 -16.35 1.15 -5.01
N ARG A 484 -17.11 1.14 -6.11
CA ARG A 484 -18.19 0.18 -6.36
C ARG A 484 -17.68 -1.18 -6.80
N GLY A 485 -16.58 -1.22 -7.54
CA GLY A 485 -15.92 -2.44 -8.00
C GLY A 485 -14.97 -3.06 -6.97
N CYS A 486 -14.79 -2.47 -5.78
CA CYS A 486 -13.86 -3.00 -4.78
C CYS A 486 -14.37 -4.29 -4.16
N ALA A 487 -13.50 -5.30 -4.06
CA ALA A 487 -13.83 -6.57 -3.39
C ALA A 487 -14.07 -6.40 -1.88
N ASP A 488 -13.22 -5.61 -1.22
CA ASP A 488 -13.28 -5.41 0.23
C ASP A 488 -12.59 -4.08 0.59
N SER A 489 -13.42 -3.07 0.84
CA SER A 489 -12.94 -1.73 1.19
C SER A 489 -12.25 -1.65 2.55
N ARG A 490 -12.26 -2.72 3.36
CA ARG A 490 -11.54 -2.76 4.64
C ARG A 490 -10.07 -3.10 4.51
N GLN A 491 -9.65 -3.64 3.36
CA GLN A 491 -8.28 -4.09 3.17
C GLN A 491 -7.31 -2.92 3.07
N PHE A 492 -6.08 -3.15 3.52
CA PHE A 492 -5.00 -2.18 3.43
C PHE A 492 -4.75 -1.73 1.99
N SER A 493 -4.66 -2.70 1.07
CA SER A 493 -4.63 -2.48 -0.37
C SER A 493 -5.90 -3.05 -0.98
N GLN A 494 -6.58 -2.26 -1.80
CA GLN A 494 -7.88 -2.59 -2.37
C GLN A 494 -7.74 -3.09 -3.80
N GLY A 495 -8.32 -4.27 -4.06
CA GLY A 495 -8.40 -4.89 -5.38
C GLY A 495 -9.82 -4.91 -5.94
N PRO A 496 -9.98 -5.20 -7.24
CA PRO A 496 -11.29 -5.35 -7.86
C PRO A 496 -11.99 -6.60 -7.33
N LYS A 497 -13.32 -6.63 -7.44
CA LYS A 497 -14.09 -7.88 -7.34
C LYS A 497 -13.58 -8.89 -8.37
N PRO A 498 -13.69 -10.20 -8.10
CA PRO A 498 -13.22 -11.22 -9.04
C PRO A 498 -13.88 -11.09 -10.42
N TYR A 499 -13.08 -11.29 -11.46
CA TYR A 499 -13.52 -11.34 -12.85
C TYR A 499 -12.65 -12.33 -13.62
N ARG A 500 -13.16 -12.80 -14.76
CA ARG A 500 -12.42 -13.68 -15.66
C ARG A 500 -12.31 -13.05 -17.04
N ILE A 501 -11.23 -13.38 -17.73
CA ILE A 501 -10.90 -12.83 -19.04
C ILE A 501 -10.81 -13.92 -20.10
N LYS A 502 -10.96 -13.50 -21.36
CA LYS A 502 -10.56 -14.25 -22.54
C LYS A 502 -9.40 -13.49 -23.22
N LEU A 503 -8.45 -14.24 -23.74
CA LEU A 503 -7.32 -13.69 -24.49
C LEU A 503 -7.47 -14.07 -25.96
N GLU A 504 -7.24 -13.10 -26.83
CA GLU A 504 -7.15 -13.30 -28.26
C GLU A 504 -5.73 -12.99 -28.71
N VAL A 505 -5.06 -13.97 -29.33
CA VAL A 505 -3.69 -13.82 -29.80
C VAL A 505 -3.68 -12.91 -31.02
N ARG A 506 -2.90 -11.82 -30.97
CA ARG A 506 -2.77 -10.88 -32.09
C ARG A 506 -1.92 -11.44 -33.23
N ASP A 507 -0.82 -12.10 -32.88
CA ASP A 507 0.10 -12.74 -33.84
C ASP A 507 0.72 -13.99 -33.20
N SER A 508 0.25 -15.17 -33.63
CA SER A 508 0.68 -16.45 -33.07
C SER A 508 2.17 -16.72 -33.31
N LYS A 509 2.71 -16.32 -34.46
CA LYS A 509 4.12 -16.55 -34.78
C LYS A 509 5.02 -15.70 -33.88
N LYS A 510 4.68 -14.41 -33.72
CA LYS A 510 5.41 -13.52 -32.80
C LYS A 510 5.33 -14.00 -31.35
N LEU A 511 4.16 -14.46 -30.90
CA LEU A 511 4.00 -15.00 -29.56
C LEU A 511 4.86 -16.24 -29.34
N GLU A 512 4.86 -17.19 -30.29
CA GLU A 512 5.69 -18.39 -30.19
C GLU A 512 7.18 -18.07 -30.20
N THR A 513 7.63 -17.16 -31.06
CA THR A 513 9.02 -16.70 -31.07
C THR A 513 9.38 -16.07 -29.73
N PHE A 514 8.56 -15.14 -29.23
CA PHE A 514 8.79 -14.47 -27.96
C PHE A 514 8.86 -15.44 -26.78
N LEU A 515 8.02 -16.47 -26.74
CA LEU A 515 8.03 -17.46 -25.67
C LEU A 515 9.23 -18.42 -25.71
N LYS A 516 9.83 -18.62 -26.89
CA LYS A 516 11.02 -19.48 -27.09
C LYS A 516 12.34 -18.73 -26.87
N THR A 517 12.32 -17.40 -26.86
CA THR A 517 13.53 -16.61 -26.61
C THR A 517 14.03 -16.82 -25.18
N THR A 518 15.28 -17.25 -25.03
CA THR A 518 15.96 -17.29 -23.72
C THR A 518 16.64 -15.95 -23.50
N PHE A 519 16.40 -15.33 -22.35
CA PHE A 519 16.95 -14.04 -21.94
C PHE A 519 17.86 -14.19 -20.72
#